data_AF-A0A097EQP5-F1
#
_entry.id   AF-A0A097EQP5-F1
#
_cell.length_a   1.000
_cell.length_b   1.000
_cell.length_c   1.000
_cell.angle_alpha   90.00
_cell.angle_beta   90.00
_cell.angle_gamma   90.00
#
_symmetry.space_group_name_H-M   'P 1'
#
loop_
_entity.id
_entity.type
_entity.pdbx_description
1 polymer ?
#
loop_
_entity_poly.entity_id
_entity_poly.type
_entity_poly.pdbx_seq_one_letter_code
_entity_poly.pdbx_strand_id
1 'polypeptide(L)'
;MKRLIRKSQGVSLTETLISMTILLFASFASFSLLTSNAAKTNLIEQKVNLANQLDERVNEYLISNNFNDGSSGNTSFSQQSIEGTGLSEYSAIDSVSGLNVSQKAFE
;
A
#
# COMPACT_ATOMS: atom_id res chain seq x y z
N MET A 1 67.51 -7.09 -19.80
CA MET A 1 66.23 -7.68 -19.32
C MET A 1 65.72 -6.83 -18.15
N LYS A 2 64.79 -5.88 -18.37
CA LYS A 2 64.26 -5.01 -17.31
C LYS A 2 63.14 -5.75 -16.58
N ARG A 3 63.35 -6.12 -15.31
CA ARG A 3 62.30 -6.68 -14.44
C ARG A 3 61.34 -5.54 -14.05
N LEU A 4 60.12 -5.57 -14.58
CA LEU A 4 59.00 -4.76 -14.09
C LEU A 4 58.55 -5.34 -12.74
N ILE A 5 59.08 -4.80 -11.64
CA ILE A 5 58.54 -5.10 -10.31
C ILE A 5 57.19 -4.38 -10.23
N ARG A 6 56.09 -5.11 -10.47
CA ARG A 6 54.74 -4.61 -10.23
C ARG A 6 54.56 -4.44 -8.72
N LYS A 7 54.54 -3.19 -8.25
CA LYS A 7 54.21 -2.86 -6.87
C LYS A 7 52.74 -3.18 -6.66
N SER A 8 52.43 -4.32 -6.05
CA SER A 8 51.10 -4.63 -5.56
C SER A 8 50.77 -3.63 -4.45
N GLN A 9 50.09 -2.54 -4.78
CA GLN A 9 49.51 -1.65 -3.77
C GLN A 9 48.28 -2.35 -3.21
N GLY A 10 48.43 -2.97 -2.03
CA GLY A 10 47.30 -3.50 -1.28
C GLY A 10 46.36 -2.36 -0.89
N VAL A 11 45.06 -2.65 -0.89
CA VAL A 11 44.04 -1.71 -0.40
C VAL A 11 44.36 -1.39 1.06
N SER A 12 44.40 -0.10 1.39
CA SER A 12 44.63 0.31 2.78
C SER A 12 43.46 -0.16 3.66
N LEU A 13 43.74 -0.51 4.92
CA LEU A 13 42.70 -0.86 5.88
C LEU A 13 41.68 0.28 6.05
N THR A 14 42.15 1.54 5.99
CA THR A 14 41.29 2.73 6.01
C THR A 14 40.39 2.83 4.78
N GLU A 15 40.92 2.52 3.60
CA GLU A 15 40.18 2.54 2.34
C GLU A 15 39.11 1.43 2.31
N THR A 16 39.42 0.27 2.91
CA THR A 16 38.46 -0.83 3.09
C THR A 16 37.33 -0.43 4.03
N LEU A 17 37.63 0.22 5.16
CA LEU A 17 36.63 0.69 6.12
C LEU A 17 35.70 1.76 5.51
N ILE A 18 36.27 2.71 4.77
CA ILE A 18 35.50 3.73 4.06
C ILE A 18 34.58 3.06 3.02
N SER A 19 35.13 2.15 2.21
CA SER A 19 34.35 1.42 1.19
C SER A 19 33.21 0.60 1.80
N MET A 20 33.47 -0.08 2.93
CA MET A 20 32.46 -0.86 3.64
C MET A 20 31.35 0.02 4.21
N THR A 21 31.70 1.20 4.71
CA THR A 21 30.72 2.16 5.24
C THR A 21 29.80 2.67 4.13
N ILE A 22 30.37 3.01 2.96
CA ILE A 22 29.60 3.44 1.78
C ILE A 22 28.67 2.33 1.32
N LEU A 23 29.16 1.08 1.28
CA LEU A 23 28.37 -0.07 0.85
C LEU A 23 27.23 -0.38 1.82
N LEU A 24 27.47 -0.30 3.13
CA LEU A 24 26.44 -0.46 4.15
C LEU A 24 25.39 0.65 4.06
N PHE A 25 25.81 1.90 3.87
CA PHE A 25 24.90 3.02 3.69
C PHE A 25 24.00 2.84 2.46
N ALA A 26 24.59 2.48 1.30
CA ALA A 26 23.85 2.22 0.08
C ALA A 26 22.85 1.06 0.26
N SER A 27 23.29 -0.03 0.89
CA SER A 27 22.43 -1.20 1.15
C SER A 27 21.26 -0.85 2.06
N PHE A 28 21.52 -0.06 3.11
CA PHE A 28 20.48 0.41 4.02
C PHE A 28 19.45 1.29 3.29
N ALA A 29 19.90 2.25 2.48
CA ALA A 29 19.02 3.10 1.69
C ALA A 29 18.14 2.28 0.72
N SER A 30 18.73 1.31 0.01
CA SER A 30 17.99 0.41 -0.87
C SER A 30 16.96 -0.43 -0.09
N PHE A 31 17.33 -0.98 1.06
CA PHE A 31 16.42 -1.75 1.90
C PHE A 31 15.23 -0.90 2.38
N SER A 32 15.46 0.33 2.85
CA SER A 32 14.39 1.24 3.25
C SER A 32 13.42 1.58 2.13
N LEU A 33 13.89 1.73 0.89
CA LEU A 33 13.02 1.95 -0.26
C LEU A 33 12.14 0.72 -0.55
N LEU A 34 12.72 -0.47 -0.49
CA LEU A 34 11.98 -1.73 -0.70
C LEU A 34 10.90 -1.93 0.35
N THR A 35 11.20 -1.70 1.63
CA THR A 35 10.21 -1.86 2.71
C THR A 35 9.10 -0.82 2.62
N SER A 36 9.42 0.43 2.27
CA SER A 36 8.41 1.46 2.03
C SER A 36 7.47 1.10 0.87
N ASN A 37 8.01 0.59 -0.23
CA ASN A 37 7.21 0.17 -1.38
C ASN A 37 6.35 -1.06 -1.05
N ALA A 38 6.88 -2.04 -0.34
CA ALA A 38 6.12 -3.21 0.09
C ALA A 38 4.94 -2.83 1.01
N ALA A 39 5.16 -1.91 1.96
CA ALA A 39 4.09 -1.39 2.81
C ALA A 39 2.99 -0.68 2.01
N LYS A 40 3.36 0.11 1.00
CA LYS A 40 2.40 0.75 0.08
C LYS A 40 1.60 -0.28 -0.72
N THR A 41 2.24 -1.32 -1.23
CA THR A 41 1.56 -2.39 -1.97
C THR A 41 0.49 -3.08 -1.12
N ASN A 42 0.79 -3.40 0.13
CA ASN A 42 -0.18 -4.02 1.04
C ASN A 42 -1.38 -3.09 1.31
N LEU A 43 -1.16 -1.79 1.53
CA LEU A 43 -2.25 -0.82 1.68
C LEU A 43 -3.10 -0.66 0.41
N ILE A 44 -2.47 -0.73 -0.77
CA ILE A 44 -3.18 -0.68 -2.05
C ILE A 44 -4.05 -1.94 -2.22
N GLU A 45 -3.51 -3.12 -1.95
CA GLU A 45 -4.25 -4.38 -2.01
C GLU A 45 -5.44 -4.39 -1.04
N GLN A 46 -5.24 -3.93 0.20
CA GLN A 46 -6.31 -3.78 1.18
C GLN A 46 -7.38 -2.80 0.71
N LYS A 47 -6.99 -1.66 0.13
CA LYS A 47 -7.94 -0.68 -0.41
C LYS A 47 -8.74 -1.24 -1.58
N VAL A 48 -8.10 -1.99 -2.48
CA VAL A 48 -8.78 -2.64 -3.62
C VAL A 48 -9.74 -3.71 -3.12
N ASN A 49 -9.36 -4.52 -2.13
CA ASN A 49 -10.24 -5.51 -1.54
C ASN A 49 -11.46 -4.85 -0.87
N LEU A 50 -11.24 -3.78 -0.09
CA LEU A 50 -12.31 -3.00 0.54
C LEU A 50 -13.26 -2.40 -0.51
N ALA A 51 -12.73 -1.87 -1.61
CA ALA A 51 -13.53 -1.37 -2.73
C ALA A 51 -14.35 -2.49 -3.39
N ASN A 52 -13.76 -3.65 -3.65
CA ASN A 52 -14.46 -4.78 -4.25
C ASN A 52 -15.61 -5.29 -3.37
N GLN A 53 -15.40 -5.34 -2.04
CA GLN A 53 -16.46 -5.72 -1.10
C GLN A 53 -17.61 -4.70 -1.07
N LEU A 54 -17.28 -3.41 -1.16
CA LEU A 54 -18.29 -2.36 -1.27
C LEU A 54 -19.07 -2.50 -2.58
N ASP A 55 -18.39 -2.69 -3.70
CA ASP A 55 -18.99 -2.87 -5.02
C ASP A 55 -19.90 -4.10 -5.09
N GLU A 56 -19.51 -5.22 -4.48
CA GLU A 56 -20.34 -6.42 -4.39
C GLU A 56 -21.68 -6.11 -3.71
N ARG A 57 -21.64 -5.41 -2.57
CA ARG A 57 -22.86 -5.04 -1.83
C ARG A 57 -23.70 -3.99 -2.52
N VAL A 58 -23.08 -3.03 -3.21
CA VAL A 58 -23.83 -2.07 -4.03
C VAL A 58 -24.50 -2.81 -5.18
N ASN A 59 -23.84 -3.78 -5.82
CA ASN A 59 -24.47 -4.60 -6.86
C ASN A 59 -25.62 -5.44 -6.30
N GLU A 60 -25.49 -6.01 -5.10
CA GLU A 60 -26.60 -6.69 -4.42
C GLU A 60 -27.77 -5.75 -4.14
N TYR A 61 -27.49 -4.51 -3.72
CA TYR A 61 -28.51 -3.48 -3.55
C TYR A 61 -29.24 -3.17 -4.87
N LEU A 62 -28.52 -3.00 -5.99
CA LEU A 62 -29.13 -2.74 -7.29
C LEU A 62 -30.10 -3.85 -7.73
N ILE A 63 -29.90 -5.08 -7.26
CA ILE A 63 -30.76 -6.23 -7.59
C ILE A 63 -31.89 -6.37 -6.57
N SER A 64 -31.61 -6.16 -5.28
CA SER A 64 -32.54 -6.44 -4.18
C SER A 64 -33.32 -5.23 -3.67
N ASN A 65 -32.91 -4.01 -4.04
CA ASN A 65 -33.31 -2.72 -3.47
C ASN A 65 -33.10 -2.61 -1.94
N ASN A 66 -32.30 -3.49 -1.34
CA ASN A 66 -31.99 -3.45 0.09
C ASN A 66 -30.48 -3.52 0.33
N PHE A 67 -29.90 -2.45 0.86
CA PHE A 67 -28.47 -2.39 1.09
C PHE A 67 -28.14 -3.08 2.41
N ASN A 68 -27.18 -4.00 2.37
CA ASN A 68 -26.67 -4.65 3.56
C ASN A 68 -25.62 -3.76 4.23
N ASP A 69 -26.02 -3.05 5.29
CA ASP A 69 -25.16 -2.22 6.14
C ASP A 69 -24.44 -3.01 7.26
N GLY A 70 -24.69 -4.32 7.37
CA GLY A 70 -24.10 -5.17 8.39
C GLY A 70 -22.58 -5.25 8.27
N SER A 71 -21.85 -5.20 9.39
CA SER A 71 -20.39 -5.34 9.35
C SER A 71 -19.96 -6.73 8.85
N SER A 72 -18.80 -6.78 8.17
CA SER A 72 -18.13 -8.02 7.79
C SER A 72 -16.73 -8.04 8.37
N GLY A 73 -16.51 -8.85 9.40
CA GLY A 73 -15.24 -8.87 10.13
C GLY A 73 -14.93 -7.51 10.74
N ASN A 74 -13.86 -6.86 10.26
CA ASN A 74 -13.40 -5.55 10.73
C ASN A 74 -13.93 -4.38 9.88
N THR A 75 -14.72 -4.68 8.85
CA THR A 75 -15.23 -3.69 7.91
C THR A 75 -16.68 -3.34 8.25
N SER A 76 -16.95 -2.06 8.37
CA SER A 76 -18.30 -1.50 8.52
C SER A 76 -18.74 -0.86 7.22
N PHE A 77 -20.01 -1.02 6.88
CA PHE A 77 -20.60 -0.48 5.66
C PHE A 77 -21.69 0.52 6.02
N SER A 78 -21.89 1.54 5.20
CA SER A 78 -22.97 2.49 5.38
C SER A 78 -23.52 2.96 4.04
N GLN A 79 -24.81 3.30 4.05
CA GLN A 79 -25.48 4.02 2.97
C GLN A 79 -26.01 5.35 3.54
N GLN A 80 -25.81 6.42 2.79
CA GLN A 80 -26.36 7.74 3.09
C GLN A 80 -26.99 8.33 1.83
N SER A 81 -28.29 8.61 1.88
CA SER A 81 -28.96 9.33 0.78
C SER A 81 -28.49 10.78 0.73
N ILE A 82 -28.21 11.27 -0.47
CA ILE A 82 -27.82 12.66 -0.74
C ILE A 82 -29.08 13.43 -1.13
N GLU A 83 -29.56 14.25 -0.18
CA GLU A 83 -30.77 15.03 -0.33
C GLU A 83 -30.82 15.84 -1.64
N GLY A 84 -31.95 15.79 -2.33
CA GLY A 84 -32.21 16.57 -3.54
C GLY A 84 -31.55 16.05 -4.82
N THR A 85 -30.86 14.90 -4.79
CA THR A 85 -30.16 14.35 -5.97
C THR A 85 -30.64 12.98 -6.45
N GLY A 86 -31.38 12.23 -5.61
CA GLY A 86 -31.73 10.83 -5.91
C GLY A 86 -30.50 9.91 -5.96
N LEU A 87 -29.38 10.34 -5.36
CA LEU A 87 -28.16 9.57 -5.25
C LEU A 87 -28.00 9.08 -3.81
N SER A 88 -27.42 7.89 -3.66
CA SER A 88 -26.93 7.39 -2.40
C SER A 88 -25.40 7.32 -2.42
N GLU A 89 -24.76 7.75 -1.34
CA GLU A 89 -23.36 7.50 -1.05
C GLU A 89 -23.24 6.21 -0.24
N TYR A 90 -22.42 5.29 -0.72
CA TYR A 90 -22.09 4.04 -0.06
C TYR A 90 -20.65 4.13 0.41
N SER A 91 -20.38 3.73 1.64
CA SER A 91 -19.02 3.74 2.18
C SER A 91 -18.68 2.46 2.92
N ALA A 92 -17.41 2.11 2.90
CA ALA A 92 -16.84 1.02 3.67
C ALA A 92 -15.61 1.51 4.44
N ILE A 93 -15.57 1.19 5.73
CA ILE A 93 -14.49 1.56 6.64
C ILE A 93 -13.91 0.30 7.25
N ASP A 94 -12.61 0.07 7.06
CA ASP A 94 -11.87 -0.96 7.79
C ASP A 94 -11.30 -0.36 9.08
N SER A 95 -11.76 -0.87 10.21
CA SER A 95 -11.36 -0.42 11.55
C SER A 95 -9.90 -0.71 11.92
N VAL A 96 -9.24 -1.66 11.23
CA VAL A 96 -7.83 -2.03 11.51
C VAL A 96 -6.87 -1.15 10.71
N SER A 97 -7.11 -1.02 9.40
CA SER A 97 -6.26 -0.21 8.52
C SER A 97 -6.60 1.28 8.56
N GLY A 98 -7.81 1.64 9.02
CA GLY A 98 -8.34 3.00 8.97
C GLY A 98 -8.68 3.45 7.53
N LEU A 99 -8.66 2.52 6.56
CA LEU A 99 -9.00 2.81 5.18
C LEU A 99 -10.50 3.06 5.05
N ASN A 100 -10.84 4.09 4.28
CA ASN A 100 -12.21 4.41 3.89
C ASN A 100 -12.29 4.46 2.36
N VAL A 101 -13.28 3.77 1.80
CA VAL A 101 -13.65 3.85 0.39
C VAL A 101 -15.11 4.26 0.32
N SER A 102 -15.42 5.24 -0.52
CA SER A 102 -16.79 5.64 -0.81
C SER A 102 -17.08 5.66 -2.31
N GLN A 103 -18.32 5.36 -2.67
CA GLN A 103 -18.85 5.44 -4.02
C GLN A 103 -20.24 6.04 -4.02
N LYS A 104 -20.62 6.66 -5.14
CA LYS A 104 -21.94 7.26 -5.33
C LYS A 104 -22.66 6.51 -6.43
N ALA A 105 -23.89 6.08 -6.18
CA ALA A 105 -24.75 5.48 -7.18
C ALA A 105 -26.18 6.03 -7.06
N PHE A 106 -26.96 5.89 -8.14
CA PHE A 106 -28.37 6.25 -8.13
C PHE A 106 -29.17 5.27 -7.27
N GLU A 107 -30.17 5.81 -6.60
CA GLU A 107 -31.21 5.03 -5.89
C GLU A 107 -32.10 4.26 -6.89
#